data_AF-A0A8C6ZSG5-F1
#
_entry.id   AF-A0A8C6ZSG5-F1
#
_cell.length_a   1.000
_cell.length_b   1.000
_cell.length_c   1.000
_cell.angle_alpha   90.00
_cell.angle_beta   90.00
_cell.angle_gamma   90.00
#
_symmetry.space_group_name_H-M   'P 1'
#
loop_
_entity.id
_entity.type
_entity.pdbx_description
1 polymer ?
#
loop_
_entity_poly.entity_id
_entity_poly.type
_entity_poly.pdbx_seq_one_letter_code
_entity_poly.pdbx_strand_id
1 'polypeptide(L)'
;CFPTALMCCDSDASKHIYFYFIVFQLYLVGGSFGLREFAQIRYDVDPTLKEKLKGNNVTLESEYKKLEKSDLDNWENIRGPRLWEDSKTVQKQQREAARLKTQ
;
A
#
# COMPACT_ATOMS: atom_id res chain seq x y z
N CYS A 1 32.88 -58.82 -5.58
CA CYS A 1 31.78 -57.91 -5.20
C CYS A 1 32.39 -56.58 -4.77
N PHE A 2 32.07 -55.38 -5.25
CA PHE A 2 31.31 -54.87 -6.39
C PHE A 2 31.67 -53.36 -6.38
N PRO A 3 32.42 -52.79 -7.35
CA PRO A 3 32.89 -51.40 -7.25
C PRO A 3 31.81 -50.36 -7.64
N THR A 4 30.56 -50.77 -7.86
CA THR A 4 29.53 -49.88 -8.42
C THR A 4 28.88 -48.93 -7.41
N ALA A 5 29.14 -49.08 -6.10
CA ALA A 5 28.46 -48.25 -5.11
C ALA A 5 28.95 -46.79 -5.09
N LEU A 6 30.23 -46.54 -5.43
CA LEU A 6 30.80 -45.19 -5.41
C LEU A 6 30.29 -44.34 -6.59
N MET A 7 30.09 -44.95 -7.76
CA MET A 7 29.69 -44.28 -8.98
C MET A 7 28.20 -43.87 -9.00
N CYS A 8 27.37 -44.48 -8.14
CA CYS A 8 25.97 -44.09 -7.98
C CYS A 8 25.78 -42.83 -7.11
N CYS A 9 26.70 -42.51 -6.19
CA CYS A 9 26.59 -41.31 -5.35
C CYS A 9 26.80 -40.00 -6.14
N ASP A 10 27.72 -39.98 -7.12
CA ASP A 10 27.96 -38.80 -7.97
C ASP A 10 26.80 -38.50 -8.93
N SER A 11 26.11 -39.55 -9.41
CA SER A 11 24.97 -39.38 -10.33
C SER A 11 23.71 -38.85 -9.66
N ASP A 12 23.56 -39.03 -8.34
CA ASP A 12 22.41 -38.55 -7.57
C ASP A 12 22.59 -37.08 -7.16
N ALA A 13 23.78 -36.72 -6.67
CA ALA A 13 24.13 -35.34 -6.32
C ALA A 13 24.05 -34.38 -7.52
N SER A 14 24.45 -34.82 -8.71
CA SER A 14 24.37 -34.04 -9.95
C SER A 14 22.92 -33.73 -10.36
N LYS A 15 21.98 -34.67 -10.17
CA LYS A 15 20.54 -34.44 -10.45
C LYS A 15 19.94 -33.42 -9.50
N HIS A 16 20.29 -33.48 -8.22
CA HIS A 16 19.86 -32.50 -7.23
C HIS A 16 20.38 -31.10 -7.55
N ILE A 17 21.67 -30.96 -7.88
CA ILE A 17 22.27 -29.69 -8.30
C ILE A 17 21.58 -29.12 -9.54
N TYR A 18 21.31 -29.96 -10.55
CA TYR A 18 20.64 -29.53 -11.77
C TYR A 18 19.19 -29.09 -11.53
N PHE A 19 18.46 -29.80 -10.66
CA PHE A 19 17.11 -29.42 -10.25
C PHE A 19 17.08 -28.07 -9.52
N TYR A 20 17.97 -27.87 -8.54
CA TYR A 20 18.07 -26.58 -7.84
C TYR A 20 18.46 -25.43 -8.77
N PHE A 21 19.32 -25.68 -9.75
CA PHE A 21 19.68 -24.70 -10.77
C PHE A 21 18.48 -24.30 -11.63
N ILE A 22 17.68 -25.27 -12.12
CA ILE A 22 16.46 -24.99 -12.89
C ILE A 22 15.44 -24.21 -12.06
N VAL A 23 15.20 -24.63 -10.81
CA VAL A 23 14.28 -23.93 -9.91
C VAL A 23 14.73 -22.49 -9.65
N PHE A 24 16.03 -22.26 -9.47
CA PHE A 24 16.59 -20.93 -9.28
C PHE A 24 16.44 -20.03 -10.52
N GLN A 25 16.67 -20.56 -11.73
CA GLN A 25 16.45 -19.83 -12.97
C GLN A 25 14.97 -19.44 -13.14
N LEU A 26 14.05 -20.37 -12.90
CA LEU A 26 12.61 -20.10 -12.93
C LEU A 26 12.20 -19.04 -11.90
N TYR A 27 12.80 -19.07 -10.70
CA TYR A 27 12.54 -18.06 -9.66
C TYR A 27 13.04 -16.67 -10.07
N LEU A 28 14.25 -16.56 -10.64
CA LEU A 28 14.79 -15.28 -11.10
C LEU A 28 13.98 -14.69 -12.26
N VAL A 29 13.65 -15.50 -13.27
CA VAL A 29 12.88 -15.07 -14.44
C VAL A 29 11.43 -14.79 -14.06
N GLY A 30 10.79 -15.67 -13.29
CA GLY A 30 9.42 -15.50 -12.82
C GLY A 30 9.27 -14.34 -11.84
N GLY A 31 10.22 -14.14 -10.93
CA GLY A 31 10.25 -13.03 -9.99
C GLY A 31 10.44 -11.69 -10.69
N SER A 32 11.40 -11.59 -11.60
CA SER A 32 11.62 -10.35 -12.38
C SER A 32 10.44 -9.98 -13.27
N PHE A 33 9.77 -10.96 -13.89
CA PHE A 33 8.57 -10.73 -14.70
C PHE A 33 7.37 -10.31 -13.83
N GLY A 34 7.13 -11.00 -12.71
CA GLY A 34 6.04 -10.69 -11.79
C GLY A 34 6.13 -9.26 -11.24
N LEU A 35 7.30 -8.85 -10.74
CA LEU A 35 7.49 -7.49 -10.22
C LEU A 35 7.27 -6.41 -11.30
N ARG A 36 7.65 -6.69 -12.56
CA ARG A 36 7.51 -5.74 -13.67
C ARG A 36 6.04 -5.46 -14.01
N GLU A 37 5.22 -6.51 -14.11
CA GLU A 37 3.79 -6.38 -14.42
C GLU A 37 3.02 -5.71 -13.25
N PHE A 38 3.31 -6.08 -11.99
CA PHE A 38 2.67 -5.44 -10.83
C PHE A 38 3.07 -3.98 -10.64
N ALA A 39 4.27 -3.58 -11.06
CA ALA A 39 4.69 -2.18 -11.02
C ALA A 39 3.96 -1.32 -12.07
N GLN A 40 3.63 -1.88 -13.24
CA GLN A 40 2.96 -1.16 -14.32
C GLN A 40 1.50 -0.84 -14.00
N ILE A 41 0.79 -1.73 -13.29
CA ILE A 41 -0.62 -1.53 -12.88
C ILE A 41 -0.83 -0.24 -12.06
N ARG A 42 0.20 0.25 -11.33
CA ARG A 42 0.09 1.50 -10.55
C ARG A 42 0.26 2.79 -11.37
N TYR A 43 0.80 2.70 -12.58
CA TYR A 43 1.06 3.88 -13.43
C TYR A 43 0.08 4.03 -14.59
N ASP A 44 -0.69 3.00 -14.91
CA ASP A 44 -1.87 3.06 -15.78
C ASP A 44 -3.09 3.65 -15.07
N VAL A 45 -2.84 4.64 -14.20
CA VAL A 45 -3.86 5.64 -13.87
C VAL A 45 -4.27 6.31 -15.19
N ASP A 46 -5.50 6.04 -15.61
CA ASP A 46 -6.08 6.50 -16.86
C ASP A 46 -5.61 7.93 -17.18
N PRO A 47 -5.19 8.24 -18.42
CA PRO A 47 -4.78 9.60 -18.80
C PRO A 47 -5.89 10.63 -18.49
N THR A 48 -7.14 10.19 -18.48
CA THR A 48 -8.32 10.96 -18.08
C THR A 48 -8.31 11.37 -16.59
N LEU A 49 -7.75 10.54 -15.69
CA LEU A 49 -7.60 10.87 -14.27
C LEU A 49 -6.46 11.85 -14.04
N LYS A 50 -5.36 11.74 -14.81
CA LYS A 50 -4.27 12.73 -14.78
C LYS A 50 -4.72 14.11 -15.27
N GLU A 51 -5.57 14.17 -16.28
CA GLU A 51 -6.18 15.42 -16.75
C GLU A 51 -7.16 16.02 -15.72
N LYS A 52 -7.97 15.18 -15.04
CA LYS A 52 -8.83 15.65 -13.95
C LYS A 52 -8.06 16.11 -12.71
N LEU A 53 -6.90 15.52 -12.43
CA LEU A 53 -5.98 15.99 -11.39
C LEU A 53 -5.28 17.29 -11.79
N LYS A 54 -4.91 17.44 -13.07
CA LYS A 54 -4.32 18.69 -13.61
C LYS A 54 -5.31 19.85 -13.66
N GLY A 55 -6.61 19.61 -13.81
CA GLY A 55 -7.65 20.63 -13.75
C GLY A 55 -8.11 20.98 -12.33
N ASN A 56 -7.79 20.14 -11.34
CA ASN A 56 -7.86 20.44 -9.91
C ASN A 56 -6.47 20.78 -9.38
N ASN A 57 -5.70 21.56 -10.13
CA ASN A 57 -4.64 22.41 -9.63
C ASN A 57 -5.26 23.48 -8.73
N VAL A 58 -5.78 22.99 -7.60
CA VAL A 58 -5.91 23.67 -6.34
C VAL A 58 -4.52 24.29 -6.10
N THR A 59 -4.36 25.54 -6.51
CA THR A 59 -3.06 26.22 -6.45
C THR A 59 -2.67 26.28 -4.99
N LEU A 60 -1.40 25.97 -4.68
CA LEU A 60 -0.88 25.96 -3.31
C LEU A 60 -1.25 27.27 -2.57
N GLU A 61 -1.24 28.38 -3.30
CA GLU A 61 -1.62 29.71 -2.82
C GLU A 61 -3.11 29.84 -2.46
N SER A 62 -4.01 29.18 -3.20
CA SER A 62 -5.45 29.23 -2.90
C SER A 62 -5.82 28.45 -1.63
N GLU A 63 -5.19 27.29 -1.40
CA GLU A 63 -5.37 26.54 -0.16
C GLU A 63 -4.65 27.21 1.01
N TYR A 64 -3.47 27.79 0.77
CA TYR A 64 -2.78 28.59 1.79
C TYR A 64 -3.65 29.76 2.25
N LYS A 65 -4.28 30.48 1.32
CA LYS A 65 -5.21 31.58 1.62
C LYS A 65 -6.51 31.12 2.28
N LYS A 66 -6.89 29.85 2.11
CA LYS A 66 -8.04 29.24 2.79
C LYS A 66 -7.70 28.82 4.22
N LEU A 67 -6.48 28.32 4.42
CA LEU A 67 -5.92 27.97 5.74
C LEU A 67 -5.64 29.22 6.58
N GLU A 68 -5.15 30.30 5.97
CA GLU A 68 -4.95 31.60 6.63
C GLU A 68 -6.27 32.22 7.14
N LYS A 69 -7.38 31.93 6.45
CA LYS A 69 -8.73 32.38 6.85
C LYS A 69 -9.40 31.45 7.87
N SER A 70 -8.91 30.24 8.06
CA SER A 70 -9.45 29.32 9.06
C SER A 70 -8.80 29.56 10.41
N ASP A 71 -9.59 29.56 11.49
CA ASP A 71 -9.07 29.62 12.87
C ASP A 71 -8.30 28.33 13.20
N LEU A 72 -6.98 28.34 12.97
CA LEU A 72 -6.09 27.23 13.31
C LEU A 72 -5.71 27.21 14.80
N ASP A 73 -5.88 28.34 15.50
CA ASP A 73 -5.52 28.50 16.91
C ASP A 73 -6.49 27.77 17.86
N ASN A 74 -7.74 27.55 17.43
CA ASN A 74 -8.78 26.87 18.21
C ASN A 74 -9.00 25.41 17.76
N TRP A 75 -7.93 24.70 17.39
CA TRP A 75 -8.04 23.31 16.96
C TRP A 75 -8.46 22.41 18.14
N GLU A 76 -9.54 21.64 17.96
CA GLU A 76 -9.98 20.64 18.94
C GLU A 76 -9.71 19.22 18.42
N ASN A 77 -9.11 18.37 19.25
CA ASN A 77 -8.87 16.97 18.91
C ASN A 77 -10.18 16.16 18.98
N ILE A 78 -10.85 15.96 17.84
CA ILE A 78 -12.03 15.10 17.75
C ILE A 78 -11.59 13.64 17.61
N ARG A 79 -11.88 12.85 18.64
CA ARG A 79 -11.62 11.40 18.65
C ARG A 79 -12.67 10.62 17.86
N GLY A 80 -12.20 9.63 17.09
CA GLY A 80 -13.08 8.63 16.50
C GLY A 80 -13.70 7.70 17.56
N PRO A 81 -14.82 7.04 17.25
CA PRO A 81 -15.43 6.04 18.14
C PRO A 81 -14.48 4.86 18.35
N ARG A 82 -14.35 4.36 19.58
CA ARG A 82 -13.67 3.09 19.80
C ARG A 82 -14.51 1.94 19.25
N LEU A 83 -13.88 0.81 18.94
CA LEU A 83 -14.57 -0.35 18.34
C LEU A 83 -15.75 -0.88 19.17
N TRP A 84 -15.72 -0.67 20.49
CA TRP A 84 -16.77 -1.07 21.43
C TRP A 84 -17.74 0.08 21.81
N GLU A 85 -17.55 1.28 21.25
CA GLU A 85 -18.44 2.42 21.46
C GLU A 85 -19.38 2.55 20.25
N ASP A 86 -20.68 2.77 20.48
CA ASP A 86 -21.62 2.96 19.37
C ASP A 86 -21.35 4.30 18.67
N SER A 87 -20.83 4.20 17.44
CA SER A 87 -20.49 5.32 16.57
C SER A 87 -21.58 6.39 16.43
N LYS A 88 -22.86 6.00 16.48
CA LYS A 88 -23.98 6.96 16.33
C LYS A 88 -24.16 7.81 17.57
N THR A 89 -24.00 7.22 18.75
CA THR A 89 -24.17 7.90 20.04
C THR A 89 -23.03 8.88 20.29
N VAL A 90 -21.77 8.47 20.03
CA VAL A 90 -20.57 9.30 20.19
C VAL A 90 -20.61 10.51 19.25
N GLN A 91 -20.99 10.31 17.98
CA GLN A 91 -21.13 11.43 17.04
C GLN A 91 -22.25 12.39 17.42
N LYS A 92 -23.37 11.89 17.96
CA LYS A 92 -24.48 12.74 18.42
C LYS A 92 -24.04 13.63 19.58
N GLN A 93 -23.36 13.05 20.58
CA GLN A 93 -22.81 13.78 21.72
C GLN A 93 -21.79 14.86 21.28
N GLN A 94 -20.92 14.54 20.32
CA GLN A 94 -19.95 15.51 19.78
C GLN A 94 -20.66 16.69 19.08
N ARG A 95 -21.72 16.43 18.29
CA ARG A 95 -22.51 17.50 17.65
C ARG A 95 -23.26 18.36 18.65
N GLU A 96 -23.79 17.76 19.72
CA GLU A 96 -24.45 18.50 20.80
C GLU A 96 -23.45 19.37 21.58
N ALA A 97 -22.27 18.83 21.91
CA ALA A 97 -21.19 19.58 22.54
C ALA A 97 -20.68 20.73 21.66
N ALA A 98 -20.53 20.51 20.34
CA ALA A 98 -20.13 21.57 19.41
C ALA A 98 -21.18 22.68 19.31
N ARG A 99 -22.48 22.33 19.31
CA ARG A 99 -23.58 23.29 19.30
C ARG A 99 -23.61 24.15 20.57
N LEU A 100 -23.39 23.55 21.73
CA LEU A 100 -23.35 24.27 23.01
C LEU A 100 -22.16 25.24 23.11
N LYS A 101 -21.05 24.98 22.41
CA LYS A 101 -19.88 25.87 22.34
C LYS A 101 -20.07 27.07 21.41
N THR A 102 -21.03 26.99 20.49
CA THR A 102 -21.29 28.06 19.50
C THR A 102 -22.34 29.07 20.00
N GLN A 103 -23.05 28.76 21.09
CA GLN A 103 -24.00 29.64 21.78
C GLN A 103 -23.31 30.45 22.87
#